data_AF-A0A9D2HD64-F1
#
_entry.id   AF-A0A9D2HD64-F1
#
_cell.length_a   1.000
_cell.length_b   1.000
_cell.length_c   1.000
_cell.angle_alpha   90.00
_cell.angle_beta   90.00
_cell.angle_gamma   90.00
#
_symmetry.space_group_name_H-M   'P 1'
#
loop_
_entity.id
_entity.type
_entity.pdbx_description
1 polymer ?
#
loop_
_entity_poly.entity_id
_entity_poly.type
_entity_poly.pdbx_seq_one_letter_code
_entity_poly.pdbx_strand_id
1 'polypeptide(L)'
;MRDYTLTWSNGRGSVSSGDILFDTDERPDLPFEFDALYYEPPTGLSFKVRGDERVSLTEEEIAACRAFCDGFKDNADYAVQAYEAETGLYRGTMLKSEAEAQGLAWFVGDAPDHPVSKLAGGRWERVAALFMEDGQYRLMPDSICPKCVVFLTQAEWDAWPKPTKSTEVWDFATETWKDYRTLERAQATADDYIRNAYSARRAAVMGAVPYAEMATWPMQLAEARAYKADPTAATPFLDAMLSAQTSALEAGDDATLVQAKDALAADILAHDAPDYLAEVGAVHGEMRAWILRVWNAASLDEVDALTAAVAEALNISPLIRPLSGI
;
A
#
# COMPACT_ATOMS: atom_id res chain seq x y z
N MET A 1 -6.67 8.19 48.39
CA MET A 1 -5.31 8.71 48.63
C MET A 1 -4.67 8.79 47.25
N ARG A 2 -4.11 9.92 46.82
CA ARG A 2 -3.42 9.97 45.52
C ARG A 2 -2.11 9.20 45.65
N ASP A 3 -1.86 8.31 44.71
CA ASP A 3 -0.63 7.55 44.64
C ASP A 3 0.42 8.43 43.94
N TYR A 4 1.33 8.97 44.73
CA TYR A 4 2.43 9.79 44.21
C TYR A 4 3.63 8.89 43.89
N THR A 5 4.26 9.11 42.75
CA THR A 5 5.53 8.52 42.37
C THR A 5 6.42 9.65 41.89
N LEU A 6 7.56 9.84 42.54
CA LEU A 6 8.64 10.69 42.07
C LEU A 6 9.95 9.97 42.34
N THR A 7 10.49 9.38 41.30
CA THR A 7 11.79 8.71 41.34
C THR A 7 12.75 9.37 40.39
N TRP A 8 14.03 9.37 40.75
CA TRP A 8 15.10 9.77 39.85
C TRP A 8 16.41 9.12 40.29
N SER A 9 17.09 8.43 39.38
CA SER A 9 18.41 7.85 39.61
C SER A 9 19.11 7.60 38.28
N ASN A 10 20.42 7.88 38.22
CA ASN A 10 21.25 7.60 37.05
C ASN A 10 20.70 8.18 35.73
N GLY A 11 20.12 9.39 35.80
CA GLY A 11 19.59 10.09 34.62
C GLY A 11 18.24 9.58 34.12
N ARG A 12 17.52 8.75 34.90
CA ARG A 12 16.16 8.32 34.61
C ARG A 12 15.26 8.47 35.82
N GLY A 13 14.00 8.78 35.61
CA GLY A 13 13.02 8.92 36.65
C GLY A 13 11.61 8.65 36.17
N SER A 14 10.69 8.54 37.11
CA SER A 14 9.27 8.47 36.83
C SER A 14 8.51 9.44 37.72
N VAL A 15 7.51 10.11 37.15
CA VAL A 15 6.68 11.12 37.81
C VAL A 15 5.22 10.77 37.63
N SER A 16 4.47 10.61 38.70
CA SER A 16 3.01 10.54 38.64
C SER A 16 2.41 11.95 38.57
N SER A 17 1.42 12.19 37.73
CA SER A 17 0.62 13.41 37.76
C SER A 17 -0.84 13.09 37.41
N GLY A 18 -1.73 13.23 38.39
CA GLY A 18 -3.09 12.69 38.28
C GLY A 18 -3.08 11.15 38.23
N ASP A 19 -3.77 10.57 37.25
CA ASP A 19 -3.84 9.12 37.04
C ASP A 19 -2.79 8.60 36.04
N ILE A 20 -1.80 9.42 35.71
CA ILE A 20 -0.80 9.13 34.66
C ILE A 20 0.59 9.04 35.28
N LEU A 21 1.37 8.04 34.84
CA LEU A 21 2.79 7.90 35.15
C LEU A 21 3.61 8.29 33.91
N PHE A 22 4.53 9.22 34.09
CA PHE A 22 5.45 9.70 33.06
C PHE A 22 6.85 9.17 33.33
N ASP A 23 7.55 8.74 32.29
CA ASP A 23 9.00 8.55 32.36
C ASP A 23 9.70 9.86 31.98
N THR A 24 10.79 10.18 32.68
CA THR A 24 11.58 11.40 32.46
C THR A 24 13.07 11.10 32.50
N ASP A 25 13.82 11.73 31.62
CA ASP A 25 15.29 11.74 31.65
C ASP A 25 15.83 13.03 32.31
N GLU A 26 14.94 13.95 32.68
CA GLU A 26 15.30 15.21 33.33
C GLU A 26 15.30 15.07 34.86
N ARG A 27 16.34 15.62 35.50
CA ARG A 27 16.43 15.67 36.95
C ARG A 27 15.33 16.60 37.49
N PRO A 28 14.47 16.14 38.45
CA PRO A 28 13.47 16.99 39.07
C PRO A 28 14.08 18.24 39.71
N ASP A 29 13.55 19.40 39.37
CA ASP A 29 13.90 20.66 40.02
C ASP A 29 13.15 20.78 41.36
N LEU A 30 13.85 20.41 42.44
CA LEU A 30 13.32 20.43 43.80
C LEU A 30 14.19 21.33 44.68
N PRO A 31 13.62 21.96 45.73
CA PRO A 31 14.33 22.92 46.57
C PRO A 31 15.36 22.29 47.53
N PHE A 32 15.81 21.06 47.24
CA PHE A 32 16.77 20.32 48.04
C PHE A 32 17.69 19.45 47.15
N GLU A 33 18.95 19.32 47.52
CA GLU A 33 19.90 18.46 46.80
C GLU A 33 19.64 16.97 47.00
N PHE A 34 19.95 16.16 45.98
CA PHE A 34 19.94 14.70 45.99
C PHE A 34 20.74 14.17 44.79
N ASP A 35 21.38 13.01 44.94
CA ASP A 35 21.99 12.25 43.85
C ASP A 35 21.05 11.16 43.31
N ALA A 36 20.10 10.72 44.13
CA ALA A 36 18.96 9.91 43.72
C ALA A 36 17.76 10.19 44.63
N LEU A 37 16.55 10.03 44.11
CA LEU A 37 15.30 10.27 44.81
C LEU A 37 14.35 9.09 44.62
N TYR A 38 13.74 8.65 45.72
CA TYR A 38 12.76 7.57 45.73
C TYR A 38 11.59 7.96 46.66
N TYR A 39 10.57 8.59 46.07
CA TYR A 39 9.32 8.92 46.74
C TYR A 39 8.17 8.16 46.08
N GLU A 40 7.78 7.04 46.70
CA GLU A 40 6.68 6.17 46.28
C GLU A 40 5.91 5.69 47.52
N PRO A 41 4.92 6.45 48.01
CA PRO A 41 4.07 6.02 49.12
C PRO A 41 3.42 4.64 48.94
N PRO A 42 2.97 4.20 47.74
CA PRO A 42 2.38 2.87 47.55
C PRO A 42 3.32 1.72 47.93
N THR A 43 4.62 1.89 47.74
CA THR A 43 5.66 0.89 48.06
C THR A 43 6.36 1.19 49.40
N GLY A 44 5.98 2.29 50.06
CA GLY A 44 6.57 2.74 51.33
C GLY A 44 7.96 3.39 51.17
N LEU A 45 8.38 3.71 49.95
CA LEU A 45 9.67 4.37 49.70
C LEU A 45 9.53 5.88 49.90
N SER A 46 10.37 6.45 50.76
CA SER A 46 10.41 7.89 51.02
C SER A 46 11.81 8.30 51.48
N PHE A 47 12.76 8.31 50.56
CA PHE A 47 14.16 8.67 50.85
C PHE A 47 14.84 9.30 49.65
N LYS A 48 15.95 9.98 49.91
CA LYS A 48 16.93 10.45 48.93
C LYS A 48 18.30 9.87 49.24
N VAL A 49 19.17 9.87 48.23
CA VAL A 49 20.59 9.53 48.37
C VAL A 49 21.39 10.82 48.25
N ARG A 50 22.38 10.99 49.13
CA ARG A 50 23.42 12.03 49.04
C ARG A 50 24.78 11.39 49.31
N GLY A 51 25.68 11.45 48.34
CA GLY A 51 26.90 10.64 48.33
C GLY A 51 26.55 9.16 48.48
N ASP A 52 27.12 8.52 49.51
CA ASP A 52 26.88 7.11 49.83
C ASP A 52 25.79 6.91 50.91
N GLU A 53 25.13 7.98 51.36
CA GLU A 53 24.16 7.92 52.45
C GLU A 53 22.71 7.96 51.96
N ARG A 54 21.90 7.05 52.50
CA ARG A 54 20.44 7.07 52.38
C ARG A 54 19.84 7.92 53.50
N VAL A 55 19.12 8.96 53.12
CA VAL A 55 18.47 9.90 54.03
C VAL A 55 16.96 9.89 53.83
N SER A 56 16.19 9.67 54.89
CA SER A 56 14.73 9.76 54.85
C SER A 56 14.28 11.19 54.50
N LEU A 57 13.24 11.33 53.67
CA LEU A 57 12.71 12.65 53.32
C LEU A 57 12.03 13.32 54.52
N THR A 58 12.23 14.62 54.69
CA THR A 58 11.48 15.41 55.68
C THR A 58 10.05 15.69 55.20
N GLU A 59 9.20 16.22 56.09
CA GLU A 59 7.82 16.60 55.72
C GLU A 59 7.79 17.69 54.64
N GLU A 60 8.71 18.67 54.72
CA GLU A 60 8.85 19.73 53.72
C GLU A 60 9.29 19.17 52.36
N GLU A 61 10.21 18.20 52.37
CA GLU A 61 10.69 17.55 51.14
C GLU A 61 9.60 16.70 50.49
N ILE A 62 8.82 15.97 51.30
CA ILE A 62 7.64 15.23 50.84
C ILE A 62 6.61 16.19 50.22
N ALA A 63 6.36 17.34 50.85
CA ALA A 63 5.45 18.35 50.32
C ALA A 63 5.94 18.91 48.97
N ALA A 64 7.25 19.14 48.83
CA ALA A 64 7.86 19.57 47.57
C ALA A 64 7.73 18.50 46.47
N CYS A 65 7.97 17.22 46.79
CA CYS A 65 7.77 16.12 45.84
C CYS A 65 6.32 16.06 45.33
N ARG A 66 5.33 16.20 46.24
CA ARG A 66 3.91 16.20 45.87
C ARG A 66 3.55 17.39 44.98
N ALA A 67 4.03 18.59 45.34
CA ALA A 67 3.80 19.79 44.55
C ALA A 67 4.39 19.68 43.14
N PHE A 68 5.58 19.09 43.02
CA PHE A 68 6.20 18.79 41.72
C PHE A 68 5.33 17.85 40.89
N CYS A 69 4.90 16.71 41.47
CA CYS A 69 3.99 15.76 40.82
C CYS A 69 2.68 16.42 40.36
N ASP A 70 2.03 17.20 41.22
CA ASP A 70 0.75 17.85 40.92
C ASP A 70 0.86 18.85 39.75
N GLY A 71 2.01 19.50 39.58
CA GLY A 71 2.26 20.46 38.49
C GLY A 71 2.90 19.88 37.23
N PHE A 72 3.37 18.63 37.26
CA PHE A 72 4.21 18.07 36.18
C PHE A 72 3.48 18.04 34.83
N LYS A 73 2.25 17.51 34.78
CA LYS A 73 1.47 17.39 33.53
C LYS A 73 1.28 18.73 32.83
N ASP A 74 1.11 19.80 33.59
CA ASP A 74 0.81 21.12 33.05
C ASP A 74 2.07 21.86 32.59
N ASN A 75 3.19 21.70 33.30
CA ASN A 75 4.39 22.50 33.11
C ASN A 75 5.54 21.80 32.37
N ALA A 76 5.63 20.47 32.43
CA ALA A 76 6.70 19.73 31.78
C ALA A 76 6.44 19.53 30.29
N ASP A 77 7.52 19.32 29.54
CA ASP A 77 7.47 18.95 28.14
C ASP A 77 7.82 17.46 28.00
N TYR A 78 6.85 16.68 27.54
CA TYR A 78 6.95 15.23 27.45
C TYR A 78 6.33 14.75 26.13
N ALA A 79 6.67 13.52 25.73
CA ALA A 79 6.12 12.93 24.52
C ALA A 79 4.60 12.70 24.66
N VAL A 80 3.85 13.12 23.66
CA VAL A 80 2.39 13.00 23.56
C VAL A 80 1.99 12.40 22.22
N GLN A 81 0.79 11.83 22.17
CA GLN A 81 0.16 11.41 20.92
C GLN A 81 -0.58 12.61 20.32
N ALA A 82 -0.02 13.23 19.28
CA ALA A 82 -0.57 14.43 18.66
C ALA A 82 -1.63 14.08 17.61
N TYR A 83 -2.66 14.92 17.50
CA TYR A 83 -3.75 14.74 16.54
C TYR A 83 -4.39 16.07 16.14
N GLU A 84 -5.08 16.05 15.00
CA GLU A 84 -5.87 17.18 14.52
C GLU A 84 -7.14 17.34 15.37
N ALA A 85 -7.34 18.51 15.97
CA ALA A 85 -8.45 18.75 16.89
C ALA A 85 -9.84 18.56 16.23
N GLU A 86 -9.98 18.96 14.96
CA GLU A 86 -11.26 18.91 14.24
C GLU A 86 -11.64 17.49 13.81
N THR A 87 -10.66 16.69 13.37
CA THR A 87 -10.89 15.36 12.78
C THR A 87 -10.58 14.22 13.75
N GLY A 88 -9.84 14.48 14.82
CA GLY A 88 -9.27 13.47 15.70
C GLY A 88 -8.09 12.72 15.09
N LEU A 89 -7.64 13.06 13.89
CA LEU A 89 -6.70 12.24 13.12
C LEU A 89 -5.28 12.32 13.69
N TYR A 90 -4.67 11.16 13.92
CA TYR A 90 -3.33 11.04 14.47
C TYR A 90 -2.26 11.67 13.56
N ARG A 91 -1.29 12.34 14.18
CA ARG A 91 -0.20 13.08 13.52
C ARG A 91 1.19 12.70 14.00
N GLY A 92 1.29 11.70 14.87
CA GLY A 92 2.55 11.18 15.36
C GLY A 92 2.75 11.39 16.85
N THR A 93 3.86 10.85 17.34
CA THR A 93 4.35 11.11 18.69
C THR A 93 5.36 12.25 18.60
N MET A 94 5.19 13.28 19.42
CA MET A 94 6.05 14.45 19.48
C MET A 94 6.03 15.04 20.89
N LEU A 95 6.88 16.02 21.17
CA LEU A 95 6.83 16.76 22.43
C LEU A 95 5.52 17.56 22.53
N LYS A 96 5.01 17.75 23.75
CA LYS A 96 3.81 18.54 24.02
C LYS A 96 3.95 19.96 23.45
N SER A 97 5.11 20.59 23.66
CA SER A 97 5.40 21.92 23.13
C SER A 97 5.41 21.96 21.60
N GLU A 98 5.89 20.90 20.95
CA GLU A 98 5.90 20.76 19.50
C GLU A 98 4.49 20.62 18.93
N ALA A 99 3.65 19.79 19.56
CA ALA A 99 2.24 19.64 19.18
C ALA A 99 1.50 20.97 19.27
N GLU A 100 1.68 21.70 20.36
CA GLU A 100 1.08 23.03 20.57
C GLU A 100 1.57 24.05 19.54
N ALA A 101 2.88 24.05 19.22
CA ALA A 101 3.46 24.93 18.20
C ALA A 101 2.92 24.64 16.79
N GLN A 102 2.55 23.38 16.51
CA GLN A 102 1.91 22.96 15.25
C GLN A 102 0.38 23.16 15.26
N GLY A 103 -0.21 23.65 16.36
CA GLY A 103 -1.66 23.81 16.49
C GLY A 103 -2.42 22.49 16.61
N LEU A 104 -1.73 21.41 16.98
CA LEU A 104 -2.31 20.08 17.17
C LEU A 104 -2.84 19.95 18.60
N ALA A 105 -3.90 19.15 18.75
CA ALA A 105 -4.32 18.66 20.05
C ALA A 105 -3.45 17.46 20.45
N TRP A 106 -3.46 17.11 21.74
CA TRP A 106 -2.62 16.05 22.27
C TRP A 106 -3.38 15.14 23.24
N PHE A 107 -2.95 13.88 23.27
CA PHE A 107 -3.48 12.83 24.14
C PHE A 107 -2.32 12.14 24.86
N VAL A 108 -2.52 11.85 26.15
CA VAL A 108 -1.55 11.13 26.97
C VAL A 108 -2.13 9.76 27.27
N GLY A 109 -1.50 8.72 26.75
CA GLY A 109 -1.92 7.33 26.84
C GLY A 109 -1.24 6.51 25.75
N ASP A 110 -1.79 5.32 25.49
CA ASP A 110 -1.22 4.42 24.49
C ASP A 110 -1.21 5.05 23.10
N ALA A 111 -0.12 4.80 22.36
CA ALA A 111 -0.05 5.12 20.95
C ALA A 111 -1.06 4.27 20.16
N PRO A 112 -1.57 4.77 19.02
CA PRO A 112 -2.43 3.95 18.17
C PRO A 112 -1.66 2.73 17.65
N ASP A 113 -2.36 1.61 17.49
CA ASP A 113 -1.83 0.37 16.92
C ASP A 113 -1.65 0.44 15.39
N HIS A 114 -2.16 1.51 14.77
CA HIS A 114 -2.09 1.76 13.33
C HIS A 114 -1.73 3.21 13.01
N PRO A 115 -0.94 3.45 11.94
CA PRO A 115 -0.49 4.79 11.55
C PRO A 115 -1.64 5.70 11.10
N VAL A 116 -2.74 5.13 10.62
CA VAL A 116 -3.95 5.87 10.21
C VAL A 116 -5.07 5.59 11.20
N SER A 117 -5.14 6.42 12.24
CA SER A 117 -6.09 6.28 13.34
C SER A 117 -6.68 7.63 13.73
N LYS A 118 -7.92 7.60 14.23
CA LYS A 118 -8.63 8.78 14.79
C LYS A 118 -8.87 8.57 16.28
N LEU A 119 -8.78 9.64 17.07
CA LEU A 119 -9.20 9.64 18.45
C LEU A 119 -10.72 9.79 18.51
N ALA A 120 -11.41 8.78 19.03
CA ALA A 120 -12.87 8.79 19.20
C ALA A 120 -13.23 8.20 20.57
N GLY A 121 -14.03 8.92 21.36
CA GLY A 121 -14.42 8.46 22.69
C GLY A 121 -13.26 8.20 23.66
N GLY A 122 -12.14 8.91 23.51
CA GLY A 122 -10.95 8.77 24.36
C GLY A 122 -10.06 7.57 24.02
N ARG A 123 -10.28 6.90 22.89
CA ARG A 123 -9.47 5.78 22.40
C ARG A 123 -9.10 5.99 20.94
N TRP A 124 -7.97 5.42 20.53
CA TRP A 124 -7.61 5.35 19.13
C TRP A 124 -8.47 4.32 18.42
N GLU A 125 -9.06 4.72 17.31
CA GLU A 125 -9.80 3.86 16.40
C GLU A 125 -9.12 3.90 15.03
N ARG A 126 -8.86 2.72 14.48
CA ARG A 126 -8.32 2.60 13.13
C ARG A 126 -9.29 3.21 12.11
N VAL A 127 -8.74 3.94 11.14
CA VAL A 127 -9.50 4.40 9.97
C VAL A 127 -9.79 3.20 9.07
N ALA A 128 -11.07 2.95 8.79
CA ALA A 128 -11.55 1.88 7.93
C ALA A 128 -11.67 2.33 6.46
N ALA A 129 -11.96 3.61 6.22
CA ALA A 129 -12.02 4.18 4.88
C ALA A 129 -11.47 5.60 4.87
N LEU A 130 -10.75 5.96 3.81
CA LEU A 130 -10.42 7.33 3.50
C LEU A 130 -10.91 7.74 2.13
N PHE A 131 -11.16 9.03 1.93
CA PHE A 131 -11.48 9.62 0.63
C PHE A 131 -10.42 10.65 0.23
N MET A 132 -10.11 10.66 -1.04
CA MET A 132 -9.29 11.66 -1.71
C MET A 132 -10.17 12.84 -2.18
N GLU A 133 -9.55 13.99 -2.44
CA GLU A 133 -10.21 15.22 -2.89
C GLU A 133 -11.04 15.05 -4.17
N ASP A 134 -10.71 14.07 -5.00
CA ASP A 134 -11.41 13.73 -6.24
C ASP A 134 -12.57 12.73 -6.04
N GLY A 135 -12.87 12.38 -4.78
CA GLY A 135 -13.95 11.46 -4.41
C GLY A 135 -13.56 9.99 -4.44
N GLN A 136 -12.35 9.63 -4.89
CA GLN A 136 -11.87 8.26 -4.80
C GLN A 136 -11.71 7.86 -3.34
N TYR A 137 -11.87 6.57 -3.04
CA TYR A 137 -11.75 6.07 -1.67
C TYR A 137 -10.82 4.86 -1.60
N ARG A 138 -10.25 4.64 -0.41
CA ARG A 138 -9.46 3.45 -0.09
C ARG A 138 -9.93 2.87 1.23
N LEU A 139 -10.05 1.55 1.27
CA LEU A 139 -10.35 0.81 2.49
C LEU A 139 -9.06 0.44 3.21
N MET A 140 -9.13 0.42 4.54
CA MET A 140 -8.05 -0.01 5.43
C MET A 140 -6.69 0.63 5.10
N PRO A 141 -6.61 1.97 5.00
CA PRO A 141 -5.39 2.65 4.61
C PRO A 141 -4.22 2.35 5.55
N ASP A 142 -3.02 2.25 4.97
CA ASP A 142 -1.74 2.09 5.67
C ASP A 142 -0.98 3.41 5.83
N SER A 143 -1.41 4.45 5.11
CA SER A 143 -0.77 5.75 5.04
C SER A 143 -1.78 6.86 4.71
N ILE A 144 -1.44 8.09 5.07
CA ILE A 144 -2.21 9.29 4.76
C ILE A 144 -1.53 10.00 3.58
N CYS A 145 -2.28 10.24 2.52
CA CYS A 145 -1.80 10.96 1.33
C CYS A 145 -2.12 12.47 1.42
N PRO A 146 -1.38 13.36 0.75
CA PRO A 146 -1.67 14.80 0.76
C PRO A 146 -3.04 15.18 0.18
N LYS A 147 -3.61 14.31 -0.66
CA LYS A 147 -4.94 14.50 -1.28
C LYS A 147 -6.08 13.91 -0.45
N CYS A 148 -5.78 13.26 0.67
CA CYS A 148 -6.75 12.54 1.48
C CYS A 148 -7.48 13.55 2.39
N VAL A 149 -8.81 13.64 2.29
CA VAL A 149 -9.62 14.71 2.89
C VAL A 149 -10.70 14.22 3.87
N VAL A 150 -11.13 12.95 3.78
CA VAL A 150 -12.09 12.37 4.74
C VAL A 150 -11.54 11.05 5.26
N PHE A 151 -11.70 10.82 6.56
CA PHE A 151 -11.22 9.64 7.27
C PHE A 151 -12.33 9.13 8.17
N LEU A 152 -12.75 7.89 7.94
CA LEU A 152 -13.87 7.26 8.63
C LEU A 152 -13.36 6.08 9.48
N THR A 153 -13.77 6.02 10.74
CA THR A 153 -13.66 4.81 11.56
C THR A 153 -14.56 3.72 10.99
N GLN A 154 -14.47 2.50 11.52
CA GLN A 154 -15.35 1.41 11.07
C GLN A 154 -16.83 1.75 11.23
N ALA A 155 -17.23 2.32 12.37
CA ALA A 155 -18.63 2.66 12.62
C ALA A 155 -19.13 3.79 11.70
N GLU A 156 -18.28 4.80 11.45
CA GLU A 156 -18.60 5.88 10.50
C GLU A 156 -18.70 5.35 9.07
N TRP A 157 -17.79 4.46 8.68
CA TRP A 157 -17.87 3.79 7.37
C TRP A 157 -19.14 2.95 7.27
N ASP A 158 -19.49 2.13 8.25
CA ASP A 158 -20.69 1.29 8.17
C ASP A 158 -21.97 2.13 8.01
N ALA A 159 -22.02 3.32 8.61
CA ALA A 159 -23.12 4.28 8.46
C ALA A 159 -23.07 5.08 7.14
N TRP A 160 -21.91 5.16 6.48
CA TRP A 160 -21.72 5.92 5.25
C TRP A 160 -22.42 5.26 4.05
N PRO A 161 -23.08 6.02 3.14
CA PRO A 161 -23.64 5.46 1.91
C PRO A 161 -22.61 4.65 1.13
N LYS A 162 -22.97 3.50 0.59
CA LYS A 162 -22.02 2.61 -0.12
C LYS A 162 -22.13 2.78 -1.62
N PRO A 163 -21.01 2.70 -2.38
CA PRO A 163 -21.10 2.63 -3.82
C PRO A 163 -21.80 1.35 -4.22
N THR A 164 -22.58 1.42 -5.29
CA THR A 164 -23.18 0.23 -5.91
C THR A 164 -22.19 -0.43 -6.88
N LYS A 165 -21.21 0.33 -7.37
CA LYS A 165 -20.18 -0.14 -8.30
C LYS A 165 -18.81 0.37 -7.91
N SER A 166 -17.77 -0.43 -8.18
CA SER A 166 -16.36 -0.07 -7.94
C SER A 166 -15.87 1.12 -8.77
N THR A 167 -16.64 1.57 -9.77
CA THR A 167 -16.30 2.68 -10.67
C THR A 167 -16.82 4.02 -10.18
N GLU A 168 -17.74 4.01 -9.21
CA GLU A 168 -18.30 5.21 -8.63
C GLU A 168 -17.31 5.88 -7.68
N VAL A 169 -17.33 7.21 -7.67
CA VAL A 169 -16.60 8.05 -6.72
C VAL A 169 -17.59 8.90 -5.93
N TRP A 170 -17.18 9.33 -4.74
CA TRP A 170 -18.01 10.18 -3.90
C TRP A 170 -17.98 11.62 -4.39
N ASP A 171 -19.11 12.13 -4.84
CA ASP A 171 -19.28 13.53 -5.18
C ASP A 171 -19.59 14.32 -3.89
N PHE A 172 -18.60 15.06 -3.38
CA PHE A 172 -18.75 15.86 -2.16
C PHE A 172 -19.78 16.99 -2.27
N ALA A 173 -20.06 17.50 -3.47
CA ALA A 173 -21.02 18.60 -3.65
C ALA A 173 -22.47 18.13 -3.57
N THR A 174 -22.73 16.88 -3.96
CA THR A 174 -24.07 16.29 -3.95
C THR A 174 -24.25 15.19 -2.92
N GLU A 175 -23.19 14.80 -2.22
CA GLU A 175 -23.16 13.71 -1.23
C GLU A 175 -23.72 12.39 -1.80
N THR A 176 -23.34 12.06 -3.02
CA THR A 176 -23.79 10.85 -3.72
C THR A 176 -22.65 10.16 -4.45
N TRP A 177 -22.80 8.85 -4.66
CA TRP A 177 -21.90 8.07 -5.52
C TRP A 177 -22.23 8.33 -6.98
N LYS A 178 -21.21 8.68 -7.78
CA LYS A 178 -21.37 8.96 -9.20
C LYS A 178 -20.31 8.29 -10.04
N ASP A 179 -20.73 7.83 -11.21
CA ASP A 179 -19.82 7.39 -12.26
C ASP A 179 -19.63 8.52 -13.29
N TYR A 180 -18.44 9.12 -13.29
CA TYR A 180 -18.08 10.18 -14.25
C TYR A 180 -17.44 9.64 -15.53
N ARG A 181 -17.36 8.31 -15.72
CA ARG A 181 -16.85 7.76 -16.98
C ARG A 181 -17.77 8.18 -18.12
N THR A 182 -17.18 8.62 -19.22
CA THR A 182 -17.89 8.61 -20.50
C THR A 182 -17.99 7.17 -21.01
N LEU A 183 -19.01 6.89 -21.83
CA LEU A 183 -19.16 5.58 -22.46
C LEU A 183 -17.88 5.20 -23.24
N GLU A 184 -17.35 6.13 -24.02
CA GLU A 184 -16.10 5.95 -24.78
C GLU A 184 -14.92 5.56 -23.88
N ARG A 185 -14.74 6.24 -22.74
CA ARG A 185 -13.67 5.92 -21.80
C ARG A 185 -13.87 4.54 -21.18
N ALA A 186 -15.10 4.20 -20.81
CA ALA A 186 -15.41 2.89 -20.24
C ALA A 186 -15.15 1.76 -21.26
N GLN A 187 -15.53 1.94 -22.52
CA GLN A 187 -15.27 1.01 -23.61
C GLN A 187 -13.77 0.81 -23.86
N ALA A 188 -12.99 1.89 -23.88
CA ALA A 188 -11.55 1.82 -24.04
C ALA A 188 -10.87 1.06 -22.90
N THR A 189 -11.23 1.36 -21.64
CA THR A 189 -10.68 0.64 -20.48
C THR A 189 -11.10 -0.84 -20.46
N ALA A 190 -12.33 -1.15 -20.87
CA ALA A 190 -12.80 -2.53 -20.98
C ALA A 190 -12.08 -3.31 -22.09
N ASP A 191 -11.79 -2.68 -23.23
CA ASP A 191 -10.99 -3.28 -24.31
C ASP A 191 -9.60 -3.68 -23.79
N ASP A 192 -8.88 -2.74 -23.17
CA ASP A 192 -7.56 -3.00 -22.59
C ASP A 192 -7.59 -4.10 -21.53
N TYR A 193 -8.58 -4.08 -20.64
CA TYR A 193 -8.81 -5.13 -19.64
C TYR A 193 -8.97 -6.51 -20.29
N ILE A 194 -9.82 -6.62 -21.31
CA ILE A 194 -10.07 -7.89 -22.01
C ILE A 194 -8.79 -8.39 -22.70
N ARG A 195 -8.04 -7.52 -23.37
CA ARG A 195 -6.76 -7.91 -24.01
C ARG A 195 -5.76 -8.45 -22.99
N ASN A 196 -5.67 -7.80 -21.83
CA ASN A 196 -4.79 -8.23 -20.75
C ASN A 196 -5.26 -9.56 -20.16
N ALA A 197 -6.56 -9.71 -19.91
CA ALA A 197 -7.17 -10.92 -19.38
C ALA A 197 -6.89 -12.17 -20.23
N TYR A 198 -6.86 -12.02 -21.57
CA TYR A 198 -6.56 -13.12 -22.49
C TYR A 198 -5.07 -13.43 -22.62
N SER A 199 -4.17 -12.67 -21.99
CA SER A 199 -2.72 -12.87 -22.15
C SER A 199 -2.24 -14.23 -21.65
N ALA A 200 -2.80 -14.74 -20.54
CA ALA A 200 -2.44 -16.07 -20.02
C ALA A 200 -2.88 -17.21 -20.96
N ARG A 201 -4.12 -17.15 -21.47
CA ARG A 201 -4.62 -18.13 -22.45
C ARG A 201 -3.82 -18.09 -23.74
N ARG A 202 -3.49 -16.89 -24.21
CA ARG A 202 -2.65 -16.69 -25.40
C ARG A 202 -1.25 -17.29 -25.20
N ALA A 203 -0.64 -17.07 -24.04
CA ALA A 203 0.67 -17.62 -23.70
C ALA A 203 0.67 -19.16 -23.56
N ALA A 204 -0.45 -19.76 -23.13
CA ALA A 204 -0.58 -21.21 -23.05
C ALA A 204 -0.54 -21.90 -24.44
N VAL A 205 -0.97 -21.19 -25.49
CA VAL A 205 -0.95 -21.71 -26.87
C VAL A 205 0.34 -21.30 -27.59
N MET A 206 0.74 -20.03 -27.49
CA MET A 206 1.88 -19.50 -28.26
C MET A 206 3.22 -19.59 -27.54
N GLY A 207 3.25 -20.00 -26.27
CA GLY A 207 4.41 -19.82 -25.41
C GLY A 207 4.62 -18.35 -24.99
N ALA A 208 5.67 -18.10 -24.22
CA ALA A 208 6.03 -16.78 -23.72
C ALA A 208 6.83 -15.95 -24.75
N VAL A 209 6.36 -15.88 -26.00
CA VAL A 209 7.07 -15.14 -27.06
C VAL A 209 6.80 -13.64 -26.93
N PRO A 210 7.83 -12.79 -26.74
CA PRO A 210 7.67 -11.34 -26.74
C PRO A 210 7.08 -10.82 -28.05
N TYR A 211 6.20 -9.83 -27.97
CA TYR A 211 5.55 -9.23 -29.14
C TYR A 211 6.56 -8.68 -30.17
N ALA A 212 7.73 -8.21 -29.71
CA ALA A 212 8.81 -7.73 -30.58
C ALA A 212 9.38 -8.82 -31.49
N GLU A 213 9.40 -10.09 -31.03
CA GLU A 213 9.88 -11.21 -31.84
C GLU A 213 8.87 -11.57 -32.94
N MET A 214 7.58 -11.40 -32.67
CA MET A 214 6.49 -11.67 -33.62
C MET A 214 6.55 -10.77 -34.87
N ALA A 215 7.14 -9.58 -34.76
CA ALA A 215 7.31 -8.67 -35.90
C ALA A 215 8.15 -9.27 -37.03
N THR A 216 9.06 -10.20 -36.69
CA THR A 216 9.96 -10.85 -37.64
C THR A 216 9.45 -12.21 -38.14
N TRP A 217 8.38 -12.74 -37.55
CA TRP A 217 7.82 -14.04 -37.91
C TRP A 217 7.47 -14.19 -39.40
N PRO A 218 6.91 -13.19 -40.10
CA PRO A 218 6.66 -13.32 -41.54
C PRO A 218 7.93 -13.60 -42.35
N MET A 219 9.07 -13.02 -41.96
CA MET A 219 10.37 -13.23 -42.62
C MET A 219 10.89 -14.64 -42.34
N GLN A 220 10.85 -15.06 -41.07
CA GLN A 220 11.24 -16.40 -40.63
C GLN A 220 10.41 -17.50 -41.32
N LEU A 221 9.08 -17.34 -41.35
CA LEU A 221 8.16 -18.28 -42.01
C LEU A 221 8.39 -18.36 -43.51
N ALA A 222 8.61 -17.23 -44.18
CA ALA A 222 8.86 -17.21 -45.62
C ALA A 222 10.14 -17.99 -45.97
N GLU A 223 11.23 -17.75 -45.25
CA GLU A 223 12.50 -18.45 -45.46
C GLU A 223 12.43 -19.92 -45.06
N ALA A 224 11.77 -20.27 -43.95
CA ALA A 224 11.62 -21.65 -43.52
C ALA A 224 10.77 -22.47 -44.53
N ARG A 225 9.70 -21.89 -45.09
CA ARG A 225 8.91 -22.52 -46.16
C ARG A 225 9.74 -22.72 -47.43
N ALA A 226 10.54 -21.71 -47.82
CA ALA A 226 11.41 -21.78 -48.99
C ALA A 226 12.47 -22.89 -48.82
N TYR A 227 13.12 -22.94 -47.65
CA TYR A 227 14.11 -23.96 -47.32
C TYR A 227 13.54 -25.38 -47.27
N LYS A 228 12.34 -25.56 -46.71
CA LYS A 228 11.65 -26.86 -46.70
C LYS A 228 11.28 -27.35 -48.10
N ALA A 229 10.96 -26.43 -49.01
CA ALA A 229 10.65 -26.76 -50.40
C ALA A 229 11.92 -27.05 -51.22
N ASP A 230 13.01 -26.33 -50.94
CA ASP A 230 14.30 -26.46 -51.60
C ASP A 230 15.43 -26.13 -50.61
N PRO A 231 16.24 -27.13 -50.17
CA PRO A 231 17.35 -26.91 -49.24
C PRO A 231 18.46 -25.98 -49.77
N THR A 232 18.44 -25.62 -51.06
CA THR A 232 19.37 -24.68 -51.70
C THR A 232 18.83 -23.25 -51.78
N ALA A 233 17.59 -23.01 -51.32
CA ALA A 233 16.98 -21.69 -51.30
C ALA A 233 17.77 -20.71 -50.41
N ALA A 234 17.85 -19.45 -50.83
CA ALA A 234 18.50 -18.41 -50.04
C ALA A 234 17.65 -18.08 -48.81
N THR A 235 18.26 -18.15 -47.63
CA THR A 235 17.60 -17.83 -46.34
C THR A 235 18.47 -16.87 -45.51
N PRO A 236 18.73 -15.65 -46.00
CA PRO A 236 19.64 -14.72 -45.35
C PRO A 236 19.27 -14.38 -43.90
N PHE A 237 17.98 -14.35 -43.54
CA PHE A 237 17.53 -14.11 -42.17
C PHE A 237 17.86 -15.29 -41.25
N LEU A 238 17.49 -16.52 -41.63
CA LEU A 238 17.78 -17.73 -40.86
C LEU A 238 19.29 -17.97 -40.73
N ASP A 239 20.04 -17.72 -41.81
CA ASP A 239 21.50 -17.85 -41.82
C ASP A 239 22.15 -16.83 -40.87
N ALA A 240 21.68 -15.59 -40.85
CA ALA A 240 22.16 -14.58 -39.91
C ALA A 240 21.80 -14.91 -38.45
N MET A 241 20.60 -15.43 -38.18
CA MET A 241 20.20 -15.89 -36.84
C MET A 241 21.12 -17.01 -36.34
N LEU A 242 21.34 -18.04 -37.16
CA LEU A 242 22.20 -19.17 -36.81
C LEU A 242 23.66 -18.74 -36.61
N SER A 243 24.15 -17.84 -37.47
CA SER A 243 25.50 -17.29 -37.32
C SER A 243 25.65 -16.55 -35.99
N ALA A 244 24.67 -15.73 -35.61
CA ALA A 244 24.70 -15.00 -34.34
C ALA A 244 24.62 -15.93 -33.12
N GLN A 245 23.77 -16.96 -33.17
CA GLN A 245 23.69 -17.99 -32.12
C GLN A 245 25.01 -18.75 -31.97
N THR A 246 25.66 -19.08 -33.08
CA THR A 246 26.96 -19.77 -33.09
C THR A 246 28.07 -18.87 -32.52
N SER A 247 28.11 -17.59 -32.89
CA SER A 247 29.11 -16.65 -32.35
C SER A 247 28.91 -16.33 -30.86
N ALA A 248 27.68 -16.31 -30.37
CA ALA A 248 27.41 -16.16 -28.93
C ALA A 248 27.95 -17.37 -28.13
N LEU A 249 27.87 -18.57 -28.71
CA LEU A 249 28.39 -19.80 -28.12
C LEU A 249 29.91 -19.82 -27.96
N GLU A 250 30.65 -19.38 -28.99
CA GLU A 250 32.11 -19.32 -28.99
C GLU A 250 32.67 -18.38 -27.90
N ALA A 251 31.83 -17.51 -27.34
CA ALA A 251 32.16 -16.62 -26.22
C ALA A 251 31.97 -17.25 -24.83
N GLY A 252 31.52 -18.52 -24.72
CA GLY A 252 31.48 -19.29 -23.48
C GLY A 252 30.10 -19.80 -23.02
N ASP A 253 29.06 -19.70 -23.85
CA ASP A 253 27.71 -20.18 -23.53
C ASP A 253 27.50 -21.67 -23.90
N ASP A 254 26.42 -22.28 -23.37
CA ASP A 254 26.12 -23.72 -23.41
C ASP A 254 25.90 -24.26 -24.84
N ALA A 255 26.74 -25.22 -25.27
CA ALA A 255 26.74 -25.82 -26.60
C ALA A 255 25.45 -26.55 -27.00
N THR A 256 24.54 -26.76 -26.06
CA THR A 256 23.19 -27.32 -26.31
C THR A 256 22.22 -26.33 -26.94
N LEU A 257 22.60 -25.05 -27.10
CA LEU A 257 21.74 -23.98 -27.62
C LEU A 257 21.82 -23.77 -29.15
N VAL A 258 22.76 -24.42 -29.85
CA VAL A 258 22.85 -24.34 -31.31
C VAL A 258 21.99 -25.42 -31.95
N GLN A 259 20.92 -24.99 -32.61
CA GLN A 259 20.08 -25.88 -33.41
C GLN A 259 20.56 -25.93 -34.85
N ALA A 260 20.45 -27.11 -35.47
CA ALA A 260 20.67 -27.25 -36.91
C ALA A 260 19.63 -26.44 -37.69
N LYS A 261 19.98 -25.98 -38.90
CA LYS A 261 19.07 -25.20 -39.76
C LYS A 261 17.77 -25.95 -40.05
N ASP A 262 17.82 -27.27 -40.22
CA ASP A 262 16.64 -28.13 -40.35
C ASP A 262 15.75 -28.09 -39.11
N ALA A 263 16.34 -28.11 -37.91
CA ALA A 263 15.61 -28.04 -36.64
C ALA A 263 14.99 -26.65 -36.43
N LEU A 264 15.74 -25.57 -36.72
CA LEU A 264 15.22 -24.19 -36.67
C LEU A 264 14.05 -24.00 -37.65
N ALA A 265 14.19 -24.45 -38.90
CA ALA A 265 13.14 -24.34 -39.90
C ALA A 265 11.90 -25.18 -39.50
N ALA A 266 12.10 -26.37 -38.94
CA ALA A 266 10.99 -27.21 -38.45
C ALA A 266 10.27 -26.56 -37.26
N ASP A 267 11.00 -25.97 -36.31
CA ASP A 267 10.46 -25.26 -35.15
C ASP A 267 9.63 -24.04 -35.58
N ILE A 268 10.17 -23.20 -36.45
CA ILE A 268 9.45 -22.05 -37.04
C ILE A 268 8.16 -22.50 -37.73
N LEU A 269 8.21 -23.58 -38.52
CA LEU A 269 7.05 -24.08 -39.25
C LEU A 269 6.02 -24.77 -38.36
N ALA A 270 6.39 -25.23 -37.15
CA ALA A 270 5.44 -25.75 -36.18
C ALA A 270 4.43 -24.66 -35.76
N HIS A 271 4.86 -23.40 -35.70
CA HIS A 271 4.00 -22.24 -35.46
C HIS A 271 3.14 -21.82 -36.67
N ASP A 272 3.21 -22.56 -37.78
CA ASP A 272 2.40 -22.38 -39.00
C ASP A 272 1.60 -23.64 -39.34
N ALA A 273 1.62 -24.65 -38.46
CA ALA A 273 0.82 -25.84 -38.62
C ALA A 273 -0.68 -25.48 -38.55
N PRO A 274 -1.55 -26.12 -39.37
CA PRO A 274 -2.98 -25.84 -39.38
C PRO A 274 -3.64 -25.92 -37.99
N ASP A 275 -3.26 -26.92 -37.20
CA ASP A 275 -3.81 -27.13 -35.86
C ASP A 275 -3.37 -26.01 -34.90
N TYR A 276 -2.09 -25.61 -34.93
CA TYR A 276 -1.59 -24.48 -34.14
C TYR A 276 -2.30 -23.16 -34.51
N LEU A 277 -2.44 -22.87 -35.80
CA LEU A 277 -3.13 -21.67 -36.26
C LEU A 277 -4.62 -21.68 -35.89
N ALA A 278 -5.26 -22.85 -35.90
CA ALA A 278 -6.65 -22.99 -35.46
C ALA A 278 -6.79 -22.70 -33.96
N GLU A 279 -5.88 -23.20 -33.12
CA GLU A 279 -5.88 -22.94 -31.68
C GLU A 279 -5.63 -21.45 -31.35
N VAL A 280 -4.61 -20.84 -31.97
CA VAL A 280 -4.33 -19.40 -31.79
C VAL A 280 -5.50 -18.55 -32.28
N GLY A 281 -6.06 -18.92 -33.44
CA GLY A 281 -7.23 -18.26 -34.03
C GLY A 281 -8.46 -18.34 -33.14
N ALA A 282 -8.70 -19.46 -32.48
CA ALA A 282 -9.81 -19.64 -31.54
C ALA A 282 -9.69 -18.68 -30.35
N VAL A 283 -8.53 -18.63 -29.69
CA VAL A 283 -8.28 -17.73 -28.55
C VAL A 283 -8.42 -16.25 -28.97
N HIS A 284 -7.85 -15.89 -30.13
CA HIS A 284 -7.99 -14.52 -30.65
C HIS A 284 -9.44 -14.18 -30.99
N GLY A 285 -10.17 -15.10 -31.60
CA GLY A 285 -11.58 -14.94 -31.96
C GLY A 285 -12.48 -14.75 -30.74
N GLU A 286 -12.29 -15.54 -29.69
CA GLU A 286 -13.00 -15.39 -28.40
C GLU A 286 -12.78 -14.00 -27.80
N MET A 287 -11.51 -13.59 -27.66
CA MET A 287 -11.16 -12.26 -27.18
C MET A 287 -11.81 -11.17 -28.04
N ARG A 288 -11.72 -11.30 -29.37
CA ARG A 288 -12.27 -10.33 -30.32
C ARG A 288 -13.78 -10.23 -30.23
N ALA A 289 -14.48 -11.34 -30.01
CA ALA A 289 -15.93 -11.35 -29.83
C ALA A 289 -16.36 -10.53 -28.61
N TRP A 290 -15.64 -10.62 -27.49
CA TRP A 290 -15.90 -9.78 -26.31
C TRP A 290 -15.64 -8.30 -26.58
N ILE A 291 -14.52 -7.98 -27.21
CA ILE A 291 -14.16 -6.59 -27.56
C ILE A 291 -15.23 -5.97 -28.48
N LEU A 292 -15.71 -6.72 -29.47
CA LEU A 292 -16.78 -6.25 -30.35
C LEU A 292 -18.08 -5.98 -29.59
N ARG A 293 -18.44 -6.79 -28.59
CA ARG A 293 -19.60 -6.52 -27.73
C ARG A 293 -19.41 -5.23 -26.95
N VAL A 294 -18.22 -5.01 -26.37
CA VAL A 294 -17.90 -3.78 -25.63
C VAL A 294 -18.00 -2.55 -26.52
N TRP A 295 -17.42 -2.60 -27.72
CA TRP A 295 -17.46 -1.47 -28.67
C TRP A 295 -18.88 -1.12 -29.15
N ASN A 296 -19.81 -2.09 -29.11
CA ASN A 296 -21.21 -1.88 -29.47
C ASN A 296 -22.13 -1.64 -28.27
N ALA A 297 -21.59 -1.62 -27.05
CA ALA A 297 -22.37 -1.32 -25.85
C ALA A 297 -22.94 0.11 -25.91
N ALA A 298 -24.21 0.27 -25.55
CA ALA A 298 -24.93 1.53 -25.60
C ALA A 298 -24.91 2.30 -24.27
N SER A 299 -24.41 1.68 -23.19
CA SER A 299 -24.42 2.26 -21.85
C SER A 299 -23.25 1.78 -21.00
N LEU A 300 -22.97 2.50 -19.90
CA LEU A 300 -21.98 2.08 -18.91
C LEU A 300 -22.36 0.75 -18.26
N ASP A 301 -23.65 0.54 -17.98
CA ASP A 301 -24.16 -0.70 -17.39
C ASP A 301 -23.87 -1.92 -18.26
N GLU A 302 -24.02 -1.79 -19.59
CA GLU A 302 -23.69 -2.85 -20.53
C GLU A 302 -22.18 -3.13 -20.56
N VAL A 303 -21.33 -2.10 -20.53
CA VAL A 303 -19.87 -2.28 -20.44
C VAL A 303 -19.48 -2.98 -19.15
N ASP A 304 -20.04 -2.56 -18.02
CA ASP A 304 -19.78 -3.16 -16.71
C ASP A 304 -20.23 -4.63 -16.67
N ALA A 305 -21.43 -4.94 -17.19
CA ALA A 305 -21.92 -6.30 -17.28
C ALA A 305 -21.04 -7.19 -18.17
N LEU A 306 -20.56 -6.67 -19.30
CA LEU A 306 -19.65 -7.40 -20.19
C LEU A 306 -18.30 -7.69 -19.52
N THR A 307 -17.72 -6.71 -18.81
CA THR A 307 -16.45 -6.93 -18.10
C THR A 307 -16.60 -7.91 -16.93
N ALA A 308 -17.72 -7.88 -16.21
CA ALA A 308 -18.03 -8.88 -15.18
C ALA A 308 -18.18 -10.29 -15.78
N ALA A 309 -18.88 -10.42 -16.91
CA ALA A 309 -19.04 -11.70 -17.60
C ALA A 309 -17.70 -12.26 -18.11
N VAL A 310 -16.79 -11.41 -18.58
CA VAL A 310 -15.42 -11.82 -18.94
C VAL A 310 -14.66 -12.30 -17.71
N ALA A 311 -14.73 -11.56 -16.60
CA ALA A 311 -14.06 -11.93 -15.37
C ALA A 311 -14.51 -13.31 -14.86
N GLU A 312 -15.82 -13.57 -14.88
CA GLU A 312 -16.40 -14.86 -14.54
C GLU A 312 -15.97 -15.97 -15.51
N ALA A 313 -16.10 -15.73 -16.83
CA ALA A 313 -15.75 -16.72 -17.86
C ALA A 313 -14.27 -17.13 -17.86
N LEU A 314 -13.40 -16.24 -17.37
CA LEU A 314 -11.96 -16.47 -17.28
C LEU A 314 -11.49 -16.82 -15.85
N ASN A 315 -12.38 -16.78 -14.86
CA ASN A 315 -12.07 -16.93 -13.43
C ASN A 315 -10.94 -15.99 -12.97
N ILE A 316 -11.08 -14.70 -13.27
CA ILE A 316 -10.14 -13.63 -12.91
C ILE A 316 -10.83 -12.53 -12.11
N SER A 317 -10.03 -11.65 -11.50
CA SER A 317 -10.58 -10.48 -10.81
C SER A 317 -11.36 -9.58 -11.77
N PRO A 318 -12.51 -9.03 -11.34
CA PRO A 318 -13.27 -8.08 -12.14
C PRO A 318 -12.44 -6.82 -12.42
N LEU A 319 -12.83 -6.08 -13.45
CA LEU A 319 -12.26 -4.77 -13.71
C LEU A 319 -12.51 -3.87 -12.48
N ILE A 320 -11.46 -3.64 -11.72
CA ILE A 320 -11.41 -2.58 -10.71
C ILE A 320 -10.80 -1.39 -11.43
N ARG A 321 -11.39 -0.20 -11.25
CA ARG A 321 -10.84 1.03 -11.83
C ARG A 321 -9.35 1.09 -11.49
N PRO A 322 -8.44 1.36 -12.45
CA PRO A 322 -7.09 1.71 -12.06
C PRO A 322 -7.22 2.90 -11.11
N LEU A 323 -6.67 2.78 -9.90
CA LEU A 323 -6.36 3.93 -9.05
C LEU A 323 -5.29 4.74 -9.78
N SER A 324 -5.64 5.39 -10.89
CA SER A 324 -4.72 6.22 -11.63
C SER A 324 -4.51 7.50 -10.82
N GLY A 325 -3.35 7.58 -10.16
CA GLY A 325 -2.89 8.75 -9.40
C GLY A 325 -2.08 8.39 -8.16
N ILE A 326 -0.87 7.86 -8.36
CA ILE A 326 0.29 8.25 -7.53
C ILE A 326 1.12 9.17 -8.41
#